data_AF-A0AAD8ED48-F1
#
_entry.id   AF-A0AAD8ED48-F1
#
_cell.length_a   1.000
_cell.length_b   1.000
_cell.length_c   1.000
_cell.angle_alpha   90.00
_cell.angle_beta   90.00
_cell.angle_gamma   90.00
#
_symmetry.space_group_name_H-M   'P 1'
#
loop_
_entity.id
_entity.type
_entity.pdbx_description
1 polymer ?
#
loop_
_entity_poly.entity_id
_entity_poly.type
_entity_poly.pdbx_seq_one_letter_code
_entity_poly.pdbx_strand_id
1 'polypeptide(L)'
;MDKTTRDKHRDYLLRCYHDNLSKTLDQFGLCQEHLLPFSVLENQLHKYSTFFIIISLLNIVHSLDDSEVEEKYIGDKLENIIQSVRKIQLRMNAVCRQRVFDVIEDFVERGYMDMSDSN
;
A
#
# COMPACT_ATOMS: atom_id res chain seq x y z
N MET A 1 -2.49 -10.70 -8.79
CA MET A 1 -2.55 -11.73 -7.72
C MET A 1 -3.91 -11.64 -7.04
N ASP A 2 -4.71 -12.69 -7.16
CA ASP A 2 -6.05 -12.84 -6.56
C ASP A 2 -5.97 -12.95 -5.03
N LYS A 3 -7.09 -12.71 -4.33
CA LYS A 3 -7.17 -12.64 -2.87
C LYS A 3 -6.74 -13.95 -2.19
N THR A 4 -7.22 -15.08 -2.69
CA THR A 4 -6.89 -16.41 -2.15
C THR A 4 -5.39 -16.65 -2.13
N THR A 5 -4.70 -16.32 -3.21
CA THR A 5 -3.23 -16.41 -3.26
C THR A 5 -2.56 -15.47 -2.25
N ARG A 6 -3.05 -14.23 -2.08
CA ARG A 6 -2.50 -13.28 -1.10
C ARG A 6 -2.64 -13.82 0.32
N ASP A 7 -3.82 -14.29 0.69
CA ASP A 7 -4.12 -14.77 2.04
C ASP A 7 -3.30 -16.01 2.37
N LYS A 8 -3.25 -16.97 1.44
CA LYS A 8 -2.51 -18.22 1.63
C LYS A 8 -1.01 -17.99 1.89
N HIS A 9 -0.42 -16.99 1.24
CA HIS A 9 1.02 -16.79 1.26
C HIS A 9 1.47 -15.58 2.08
N ARG A 10 0.56 -14.79 2.65
CA ARG A 10 0.89 -13.54 3.35
C ARG A 10 1.92 -13.75 4.45
N ASP A 11 1.63 -14.63 5.40
CA ASP A 11 2.49 -14.80 6.59
C ASP A 11 3.87 -15.34 6.20
N TYR A 12 3.90 -16.22 5.20
CA TYR A 12 5.14 -16.69 4.60
C TYR A 12 5.93 -15.54 3.98
N LEU A 13 5.30 -14.67 3.18
CA LEU A 13 5.96 -13.52 2.55
C LEU A 13 6.48 -12.52 3.58
N LEU A 14 5.71 -12.25 4.64
CA LEU A 14 6.13 -11.37 5.73
C LEU A 14 7.32 -11.94 6.49
N ARG A 15 7.31 -13.25 6.78
CA ARG A 15 8.46 -13.93 7.41
C ARG A 15 9.68 -13.91 6.51
N CYS A 16 9.53 -14.22 5.22
CA CYS A 16 10.62 -14.11 4.26
C CYS A 16 11.19 -12.69 4.19
N TYR A 17 10.35 -11.66 4.19
CA TYR A 17 10.82 -10.27 4.23
C TYR A 17 11.63 -9.99 5.50
N HIS A 18 11.08 -10.38 6.65
CA HIS A 18 11.74 -10.21 7.95
C HIS A 18 13.08 -10.94 8.03
N ASP A 19 13.12 -12.20 7.60
CA ASP A 19 14.33 -13.05 7.55
C ASP A 19 15.41 -12.51 6.62
N ASN A 20 15.03 -11.88 5.50
CA ASN A 20 15.99 -11.28 4.58
C ASN A 20 16.50 -9.93 5.10
N LEU A 21 15.61 -9.08 5.59
CA LEU A 21 15.98 -7.81 6.21
C LEU A 21 16.94 -8.03 7.38
N SER A 22 16.70 -9.07 8.17
CA SER A 22 17.56 -9.42 9.29
C SER A 22 18.94 -9.88 8.90
N LYS A 23 19.05 -10.78 7.92
CA LYS A 23 20.34 -11.12 7.31
C LYS A 23 21.09 -9.88 6.81
N THR A 24 20.37 -8.93 6.22
CA THR A 24 20.97 -7.66 5.80
C THR A 24 21.46 -6.83 6.99
N LEU A 25 20.68 -6.71 8.06
CA LEU A 25 21.09 -5.98 9.27
C LEU A 25 22.31 -6.62 9.96
N ASP A 26 22.37 -7.95 9.99
CA ASP A 26 23.52 -8.69 10.53
C ASP A 26 24.80 -8.39 9.74
N GLN A 27 24.72 -8.24 8.41
CA GLN A 27 25.86 -7.84 7.57
C GLN A 27 26.42 -6.46 7.94
N PHE A 28 25.61 -5.58 8.53
CA PHE A 28 26.05 -4.27 9.04
C PHE A 28 26.45 -4.29 10.53
N GLY A 29 26.50 -5.47 11.16
CA GLY A 29 26.87 -5.64 12.56
C GLY A 29 25.77 -5.22 13.55
N LEU A 30 24.52 -5.09 13.10
CA LEU A 30 23.38 -4.74 13.94
C LEU A 30 22.68 -6.01 14.45
N CYS A 31 22.55 -6.17 15.76
CA CYS A 31 21.81 -7.29 16.36
C CYS A 31 20.29 -7.12 16.20
N GLN A 32 19.71 -7.87 15.27
CA GLN A 32 18.31 -7.72 14.88
C GLN A 32 17.30 -8.25 15.90
N GLU A 33 17.64 -9.26 16.72
CA GLU A 33 16.78 -9.72 17.84
C GLU A 33 16.43 -8.60 18.84
N HIS A 34 17.26 -7.56 18.91
CA HIS A 34 17.05 -6.40 19.76
C HIS A 34 16.48 -5.20 19.00
N LEU A 35 16.79 -5.08 17.69
CA LEU A 35 16.44 -3.90 16.90
C LEU A 35 15.08 -4.03 16.18
N LEU A 36 14.76 -5.21 15.63
CA LEU A 36 13.56 -5.44 14.83
C LEU A 36 13.02 -6.87 14.97
N PRO A 37 12.50 -7.25 16.16
CA PRO A 37 11.68 -8.46 16.30
C PRO A 37 10.52 -8.50 15.31
N PHE A 38 10.04 -9.70 14.97
CA PHE A 38 8.91 -9.85 14.03
C PHE A 38 7.65 -9.12 14.52
N SER A 39 7.38 -9.14 15.83
CA SER A 39 6.27 -8.38 16.44
C SER A 39 6.38 -6.87 16.23
N VAL A 40 7.61 -6.33 16.15
CA VAL A 40 7.82 -4.91 15.83
C VAL A 40 7.46 -4.63 14.37
N LEU A 41 7.80 -5.53 13.45
CA LEU A 41 7.36 -5.43 12.06
C LEU A 41 5.82 -5.47 11.96
N GLU A 42 5.16 -6.38 12.68
CA GLU A 42 3.69 -6.46 12.71
C GLU A 42 3.05 -5.17 13.24
N ASN A 43 3.64 -4.58 14.29
CA ASN A 43 3.20 -3.28 14.80
C ASN A 43 3.44 -2.15 13.81
N GLN A 44 4.55 -2.16 13.06
CA GLN A 44 4.82 -1.17 12.02
C GLN A 44 3.81 -1.26 10.87
N LEU A 45 3.41 -2.46 10.47
CA LEU A 45 2.37 -2.66 9.44
C LEU A 45 1.04 -2.02 9.85
N HIS A 46 0.65 -2.11 11.13
CA HIS A 46 -0.51 -1.43 11.66
C HIS A 46 -0.29 0.09 11.76
N LYS A 47 0.83 0.52 12.36
CA LYS A 47 1.13 1.94 12.59
C LYS A 47 1.17 2.75 11.30
N TYR A 48 1.66 2.16 10.21
CA TYR A 48 1.84 2.83 8.93
C TYR A 48 0.82 2.38 7.87
N SER A 49 -0.25 1.69 8.28
CA SER A 49 -1.29 1.18 7.38
C SER A 49 -1.92 2.28 6.51
N THR A 50 -2.25 3.44 7.09
CA THR A 50 -2.84 4.58 6.37
C THR A 50 -1.94 5.06 5.24
N PHE A 51 -0.63 5.08 5.47
CA PHE A 51 0.34 5.41 4.43
C PHE A 51 0.34 4.33 3.33
N PHE A 52 0.38 3.05 3.72
CA PHE A 52 0.39 1.94 2.76
C PHE A 52 -0.88 1.87 1.91
N ILE A 53 -2.06 2.18 2.45
CA ILE A 53 -3.29 2.19 1.65
C ILE A 53 -3.27 3.34 0.65
N ILE A 54 -2.87 4.55 1.05
CA ILE A 54 -2.77 5.70 0.13
C ILE A 54 -1.83 5.37 -1.03
N ILE A 55 -0.64 4.85 -0.73
CA ILE A 55 0.35 4.46 -1.76
C ILE A 55 -0.19 3.32 -2.64
N SER A 56 -0.86 2.33 -2.05
CA SER A 56 -1.44 1.22 -2.82
C SER A 56 -2.52 1.71 -3.79
N LEU A 57 -3.41 2.60 -3.33
CA LEU A 57 -4.45 3.18 -4.17
C LEU A 57 -3.86 4.00 -5.32
N LEU A 58 -2.89 4.88 -5.03
CA LEU A 58 -2.20 5.64 -6.07
C LEU A 58 -1.53 4.72 -7.11
N ASN A 59 -0.81 3.70 -6.65
CA ASN A 59 -0.14 2.75 -7.53
C ASN A 59 -1.10 1.93 -8.39
N ILE A 60 -2.23 1.46 -7.84
CA ILE A 60 -3.24 0.72 -8.60
C ILE A 60 -3.78 1.57 -9.73
N VAL A 61 -4.09 2.84 -9.43
CA VAL A 61 -4.68 3.71 -10.42
C VAL A 61 -3.68 4.05 -11.52
N HIS A 62 -2.43 4.36 -11.18
CA HIS A 62 -1.40 4.64 -12.19
C HIS A 62 -0.97 3.41 -12.99
N SER A 63 -0.90 2.23 -12.38
CA SER A 63 -0.45 1.00 -13.06
C SER A 63 -1.49 0.37 -13.99
N LEU A 64 -2.78 0.69 -13.78
CA LEU A 64 -3.90 0.20 -14.59
C LEU A 64 -4.52 1.31 -15.43
N ASP A 65 -3.88 2.48 -15.50
CA ASP A 65 -4.27 3.53 -16.42
C ASP A 65 -3.76 3.16 -17.82
N ASP A 66 -4.67 2.70 -18.67
CA ASP A 66 -4.39 2.37 -20.07
C ASP A 66 -4.39 3.62 -20.96
N SER A 67 -4.53 4.83 -20.39
CA SER A 67 -4.52 6.06 -21.18
C SER A 67 -3.09 6.44 -21.59
N GLU A 68 -2.86 6.55 -22.90
CA GLU A 68 -1.60 7.08 -23.46
C GLU A 68 -1.50 8.62 -23.36
N VAL A 69 -2.24 9.23 -22.43
CA VAL A 69 -2.35 10.69 -22.33
C VAL A 69 -1.13 11.22 -21.59
N GLU A 70 -0.24 11.92 -22.30
CA GLU A 70 0.83 12.70 -21.66
C GLU A 70 0.23 13.71 -20.68
N GLU A 71 0.44 13.48 -19.39
CA GLU A 71 0.03 14.42 -18.35
C GLU A 71 0.93 15.64 -18.39
N LYS A 72 0.43 16.73 -18.97
CA LYS A 72 1.09 18.03 -18.85
C LYS A 72 0.97 18.52 -17.41
N TYR A 73 2.09 18.76 -16.74
CA TYR A 73 2.11 19.39 -15.43
C TYR A 73 1.49 20.80 -15.52
N ILE A 74 0.38 21.02 -14.80
CA ILE A 74 -0.42 22.26 -14.85
C ILE A 74 -0.07 23.21 -13.68
N GLY A 75 0.83 22.83 -12.79
CA GLY A 75 1.26 23.61 -11.61
C GLY A 75 0.49 23.28 -10.32
N ASP A 76 1.03 23.68 -9.17
CA ASP A 76 0.58 23.28 -7.81
C ASP A 76 -0.63 24.05 -7.23
N LYS A 77 -1.42 24.74 -8.06
CA LYS A 77 -2.65 25.37 -7.55
C LYS A 77 -3.65 24.30 -7.12
N LEU A 78 -4.36 24.54 -6.01
CA LEU A 78 -5.36 23.60 -5.46
C LEU A 78 -6.37 23.12 -6.51
N GLU A 79 -6.87 24.02 -7.36
CA GLU A 79 -7.79 23.68 -8.46
C GLU A 79 -7.17 22.70 -9.45
N ASN A 80 -5.89 22.86 -9.80
CA ASN A 80 -5.19 21.96 -10.71
C ASN A 80 -5.02 20.57 -10.10
N ILE A 81 -4.70 20.51 -8.79
CA ILE A 81 -4.59 19.25 -8.05
C ILE A 81 -5.93 18.51 -8.07
N ILE A 82 -7.03 19.21 -7.77
CA ILE A 82 -8.39 18.64 -7.80
C ILE A 82 -8.73 18.13 -9.21
N GLN A 83 -8.38 18.89 -10.26
CA GLN A 83 -8.64 18.47 -11.64
C GLN A 83 -7.84 17.22 -12.04
N SER A 84 -6.57 17.12 -11.63
CA SER A 84 -5.77 15.92 -11.87
C SER A 84 -6.37 14.69 -11.19
N VAL A 85 -6.78 14.81 -9.92
CA VAL A 85 -7.45 13.74 -9.19
C VAL A 85 -8.76 13.31 -9.87
N ARG A 86 -9.57 14.27 -10.34
CA ARG A 86 -10.82 13.97 -11.07
C ARG A 86 -10.57 13.25 -12.40
N LYS A 87 -9.55 13.66 -13.16
CA LYS A 87 -9.18 13.00 -14.42
C LYS A 87 -8.75 11.55 -14.17
N ILE A 88 -7.95 11.35 -13.13
CA ILE A 88 -7.53 10.02 -12.67
C ILE A 88 -8.78 9.16 -12.34
N GLN A 89 -9.73 9.69 -11.58
CA GLN A 89 -10.98 8.99 -11.24
C GLN A 89 -11.79 8.59 -12.49
N LEU A 90 -11.92 9.49 -13.47
CA LEU A 90 -12.68 9.23 -14.70
C LEU A 90 -12.04 8.16 -15.59
N ARG A 91 -10.72 7.99 -15.51
CA ARG A 91 -9.97 7.00 -16.29
C ARG A 91 -9.96 5.60 -15.70
N MET A 92 -10.38 5.44 -14.44
CA MET A 92 -10.41 4.12 -13.81
C MET A 92 -11.34 3.18 -14.57
N ASN A 93 -10.80 2.17 -15.25
CA ASN A 93 -11.57 1.12 -15.88
C ASN A 93 -12.22 0.18 -14.83
N ALA A 94 -13.06 -0.77 -15.27
CA ALA A 94 -13.75 -1.68 -14.34
C ALA A 94 -12.78 -2.52 -13.49
N VAL A 95 -11.65 -2.93 -14.07
CA VAL A 95 -10.61 -3.72 -13.38
C VAL A 95 -9.91 -2.89 -12.31
N CYS A 96 -9.55 -1.64 -12.62
CA CYS A 96 -8.94 -0.71 -11.68
C CYS A 96 -9.86 -0.43 -10.49
N ARG A 97 -11.16 -0.17 -10.74
CA ARG A 97 -12.14 0.02 -9.67
C ARG A 97 -12.26 -1.21 -8.78
N GLN A 98 -12.40 -2.40 -9.37
CA GLN A 98 -12.44 -3.64 -8.59
C GLN A 98 -11.19 -3.79 -7.75
N ARG A 99 -10.01 -3.48 -8.31
CA ARG A 99 -8.74 -3.62 -7.59
C ARG A 99 -8.59 -2.66 -6.42
N VAL A 100 -9.11 -1.44 -6.55
CA VAL A 100 -9.22 -0.48 -5.45
C VAL A 100 -10.10 -1.03 -4.34
N PHE A 101 -11.27 -1.58 -4.67
CA PHE A 101 -12.15 -2.21 -3.68
C PHE A 101 -11.48 -3.39 -2.98
N ASP A 102 -10.85 -4.31 -3.71
CA ASP A 102 -10.14 -5.46 -3.15
C ASP A 102 -9.09 -5.02 -2.11
N VAL A 103 -8.36 -3.94 -2.37
CA VAL A 103 -7.33 -3.45 -1.46
C VAL A 103 -7.94 -2.79 -0.22
N ILE A 104 -9.00 -2.01 -0.37
CA ILE A 104 -9.71 -1.44 0.79
C ILE A 104 -10.26 -2.55 1.67
N GLU A 105 -10.94 -3.55 1.09
CA GLU A 105 -11.45 -4.71 1.83
C GLU A 105 -10.33 -5.47 2.56
N ASP A 106 -9.22 -5.77 1.88
CA ASP A 106 -8.07 -6.44 2.50
C ASP A 106 -7.50 -5.67 3.69
N PHE A 107 -7.47 -4.33 3.64
CA PHE A 107 -6.99 -3.50 4.75
C PHE A 107 -7.97 -3.48 5.92
N VAL A 108 -9.27 -3.41 5.65
CA VAL A 108 -10.32 -3.48 6.68
C VAL A 108 -10.31 -4.84 7.37
N GLU A 109 -10.30 -5.95 6.63
CA GLU A 109 -10.30 -7.32 7.17
C GLU A 109 -9.10 -7.60 8.06
N ARG A 110 -7.97 -6.92 7.83
CA ARG A 110 -6.74 -7.08 8.60
C ARG A 110 -6.64 -6.15 9.81
N GLY A 111 -7.65 -5.32 10.06
CA GLY A 111 -7.60 -4.33 11.15
C GLY A 111 -6.59 -3.22 10.91
N TYR A 112 -6.24 -2.97 9.65
CA TYR A 112 -5.31 -1.90 9.26
C TYR A 112 -5.99 -0.55 9.12
N MET A 113 -7.32 -0.51 9.07
CA MET A 113 -8.09 0.72 9.14
C MET A 113 -8.82 0.74 10.49
N ASP A 114 -8.28 1.49 11.44
CA ASP A 114 -9.01 1.80 12.66
C ASP A 114 -10.16 2.74 12.31
N MET A 115 -11.39 2.24 12.43
CA MET A 115 -12.62 3.03 12.32
C MET A 115 -12.98 3.70 13.66
N SER A 116 -12.06 3.70 14.63
CA SER A 116 -12.25 4.45 15.87
C SER A 116 -12.12 5.94 15.57
N ASP A 117 -13.26 6.60 15.57
CA ASP A 117 -13.44 8.02 15.30
C ASP A 117 -12.34 8.89 15.91
N SER A 118 -11.64 9.62 15.04
CA SER A 118 -10.91 10.83 15.43
C SER A 118 -11.93 11.85 15.93
N ASN A 119 -12.15 11.89 17.25
CA ASN A 119 -12.81 13.02 17.95
C ASN A 119 -12.01 14.31 17.79
#